data_AF-A0A957YQT8-F1
#
_entry.id   AF-A0A957YQT8-F1
#
_cell.length_a   1.000
_cell.length_b   1.000
_cell.length_c   1.000
_cell.angle_alpha   90.00
_cell.angle_beta   90.00
_cell.angle_gamma   90.00
#
_symmetry.space_group_name_H-M   'P 1'
#
loop_
_entity.id
_entity.type
_entity.pdbx_description
1 polymer ?
#
loop_
_entity_poly.entity_id
_entity_poly.type
_entity_poly.pdbx_seq_one_letter_code
_entity_poly.pdbx_strand_id
1 'polypeptide(L)'
;PDVCIGVPYFNWGPDYVRTIKSAQDGSWKSEFIWASPDWADINNPDTSAVGFVKGPALADDAAAKLDDFISELAGGLNLWSGPMNLQDGTAYLADGEAATDQQIWYLPQLLEGMEGLSASE
;
A
#
# COMPACT_ATOMS: atom_id res chain seq x y z
N PRO A 1 9.31 19.00 -10.22
CA PRO A 1 9.87 19.03 -11.60
C PRO A 1 8.78 18.71 -12.62
N ASP A 2 8.86 19.28 -13.82
CA ASP A 2 7.80 19.16 -14.84
C ASP A 2 7.62 17.72 -15.38
N VAL A 3 8.54 16.82 -15.05
CA VAL A 3 8.49 15.39 -15.41
C VAL A 3 7.87 14.50 -14.32
N CYS A 4 7.55 15.06 -13.16
CA CYS A 4 7.01 14.30 -12.03
C CYS A 4 5.53 14.01 -12.25
N ILE A 5 5.15 12.73 -12.34
CA ILE A 5 3.75 12.29 -12.41
C ILE A 5 3.10 12.22 -11.01
N GLY A 6 3.91 12.18 -9.96
CA GLY A 6 3.43 12.20 -8.59
C GLY A 6 4.38 11.50 -7.64
N VAL A 7 4.03 11.52 -6.36
CA VAL A 7 4.84 10.99 -5.28
C VAL A 7 3.93 10.29 -4.28
N PRO A 8 4.06 8.97 -4.07
CA PRO A 8 3.56 8.35 -2.85
C PRO A 8 4.42 8.82 -1.68
N TYR A 9 3.79 9.16 -0.56
CA TYR A 9 4.51 9.53 0.65
C TYR A 9 3.98 8.77 1.86
N PHE A 10 4.88 8.59 2.82
CA PHE A 10 4.56 8.03 4.12
C PHE A 10 4.42 9.16 5.13
N ASN A 11 3.39 9.06 5.97
CA ASN A 11 3.12 9.98 7.06
C ASN A 11 3.03 9.22 8.37
N TRP A 12 4.13 9.23 9.12
CA TRP A 12 4.22 8.53 10.41
C TRP A 12 3.62 9.33 11.58
N GLY A 13 3.22 10.58 11.35
CA GLY A 13 2.70 11.49 12.37
C GLY A 13 1.51 10.94 13.17
N PRO A 14 0.43 10.46 12.52
CA PRO A 14 -0.75 9.93 13.20
C PRO A 14 -0.40 8.78 14.14
N ASP A 15 0.41 7.84 13.66
CA ASP A 15 0.83 6.66 14.41
C ASP A 15 1.76 7.02 15.56
N TYR A 16 2.72 7.93 15.36
CA TYR A 16 3.56 8.42 16.45
C TYR A 16 2.75 9.10 17.55
N VAL A 17 1.78 9.96 17.17
CA VAL A 17 0.90 10.61 18.14
C VAL A 17 0.07 9.57 18.91
N ARG A 18 -0.49 8.57 18.22
CA ARG A 18 -1.24 7.46 18.85
C ARG A 18 -0.37 6.71 19.86
N THR A 19 0.81 6.28 19.44
CA THR A 19 1.73 5.48 20.26
C THR A 19 2.26 6.26 21.47
N ILE A 20 2.63 7.54 21.30
CA ILE A 20 3.09 8.37 22.42
C ILE A 20 1.97 8.58 23.43
N LYS A 21 0.73 8.85 22.96
CA LYS A 21 -0.42 9.01 23.85
C LYS A 21 -0.71 7.73 24.63
N SER A 22 -0.70 6.56 23.98
CA SER A 22 -0.92 5.29 24.68
C SER A 22 0.20 4.92 25.67
N ALA A 23 1.42 5.37 25.40
CA ALA A 23 2.51 5.24 26.38
C ALA A 23 2.29 6.17 27.59
N GLN A 24 1.86 7.42 27.35
CA GLN A 24 1.60 8.41 28.40
C GLN A 24 0.43 8.02 29.32
N ASP A 25 -0.63 7.43 28.78
CA ASP A 25 -1.80 6.99 29.54
C ASP A 25 -1.66 5.57 30.14
N GLY A 26 -0.56 4.87 29.83
CA GLY A 26 -0.27 3.53 30.34
C GLY A 26 -1.04 2.39 29.65
N SER A 27 -1.72 2.66 28.53
CA SER A 27 -2.48 1.66 27.77
C SER A 27 -1.68 0.94 26.68
N TRP A 28 -0.43 1.36 26.42
CA TRP A 28 0.42 0.80 25.37
C TRP A 28 0.58 -0.73 25.48
N LYS A 29 0.54 -1.41 24.34
CA LYS A 29 0.80 -2.84 24.20
C LYS A 29 1.69 -3.09 22.98
N SER A 30 2.48 -4.16 23.03
CA SER A 30 3.24 -4.62 21.88
C SER A 30 2.30 -5.13 20.80
N GLU A 31 2.48 -4.66 19.58
CA GLU A 31 1.67 -5.01 18.42
C GLU A 31 2.46 -4.88 17.13
N PHE A 32 2.00 -5.56 16.08
CA PHE A 32 2.44 -5.35 14.70
C PHE A 32 1.40 -4.49 14.00
N ILE A 33 1.82 -3.36 13.43
CA ILE A 33 0.92 -2.38 12.82
C ILE A 33 1.23 -2.30 11.34
N TRP A 34 0.24 -2.65 10.52
CA TRP A 34 0.21 -2.30 9.11
C TRP A 34 -0.76 -1.14 8.92
N ALA A 35 -0.23 0.08 8.97
CA ALA A 35 -1.06 1.28 8.96
C ALA A 35 -1.73 1.47 7.59
N SER A 36 -3.06 1.52 7.58
CA SER A 36 -3.85 1.82 6.38
C SER A 36 -3.97 3.33 6.17
N PRO A 37 -4.18 3.81 4.92
CA PRO A 37 -4.56 5.19 4.69
C PRO A 37 -5.93 5.50 5.28
N ASP A 38 -6.18 6.79 5.52
CA ASP A 38 -7.54 7.28 5.71
C ASP A 38 -8.23 7.30 4.34
N TRP A 39 -9.12 6.35 4.09
CA TRP A 39 -9.79 6.25 2.80
C TRP A 39 -10.80 7.38 2.52
N ALA A 40 -11.25 8.11 3.54
CA ALA A 40 -12.12 9.28 3.33
C ALA A 40 -11.33 10.48 2.80
N ASP A 41 -10.05 10.58 3.18
CA ASP A 41 -9.09 11.53 2.65
C ASP A 41 -7.67 10.97 2.79
N ILE A 42 -7.17 10.33 1.73
CA ILE A 42 -5.86 9.68 1.75
C ILE A 42 -4.71 10.67 1.98
N ASN A 43 -4.97 11.98 1.82
CA ASN A 43 -3.99 13.03 2.00
C ASN A 43 -4.19 13.81 3.31
N ASN A 44 -5.06 13.35 4.21
CA ASN A 44 -5.24 13.97 5.52
C ASN A 44 -3.95 13.80 6.36
N PRO A 45 -3.29 14.91 6.75
CA PRO A 45 -2.01 14.85 7.46
C PRO A 45 -2.13 14.35 8.91
N ASP A 46 -3.32 14.39 9.50
CA ASP A 46 -3.56 14.03 10.90
C ASP A 46 -4.06 12.60 11.07
N THR A 47 -4.54 11.95 10.00
CA THR A 47 -5.18 10.63 10.08
C THR A 47 -4.62 9.61 9.09
N SER A 48 -4.09 10.03 7.93
CA SER A 48 -3.63 9.09 6.90
C SER A 48 -2.16 8.72 7.09
N ALA A 49 -1.86 7.41 7.05
CA ALA A 49 -0.50 6.89 7.15
C ALA A 49 0.28 6.94 5.81
N VAL A 50 -0.44 6.95 4.70
CA VAL A 50 0.11 7.05 3.34
C VAL A 50 -0.75 7.96 2.50
N GLY A 51 -0.13 8.72 1.60
CA GLY A 51 -0.86 9.55 0.66
C GLY A 51 -0.18 9.59 -0.70
N PHE A 52 -0.80 10.32 -1.62
CA PHE A 52 -0.26 10.51 -2.97
C PHE A 52 -0.46 11.96 -3.41
N VAL A 53 0.65 12.62 -3.75
CA VAL A 53 0.64 13.96 -4.35
C VAL A 53 0.77 13.80 -5.86
N LYS A 54 -0.25 14.22 -6.61
CA LYS A 54 -0.21 14.26 -8.08
C LYS A 54 0.82 15.30 -8.54
N GLY A 55 1.64 14.93 -9.50
CA GLY A 55 2.66 15.81 -10.06
C GLY A 55 2.18 16.51 -11.34
N PRO A 56 2.88 17.58 -11.77
CA PRO A 56 2.49 18.38 -12.93
C PRO A 56 2.58 17.63 -14.27
N ALA A 57 3.29 16.50 -14.33
CA ALA A 57 3.39 15.68 -15.54
C ALA A 57 2.23 14.68 -15.67
N LEU A 58 1.37 14.56 -14.66
CA LEU A 58 0.22 13.66 -14.72
C LEU A 58 -0.88 14.28 -15.57
N ALA A 59 -1.14 13.67 -16.72
CA ALA A 59 -2.23 14.10 -17.60
C ALA A 59 -3.59 13.99 -16.89
N ASP A 60 -4.53 14.87 -17.22
CA ASP A 60 -5.84 14.95 -16.57
C ASP A 60 -6.64 13.63 -16.65
N ASP A 61 -6.55 12.92 -17.77
CA ASP A 61 -7.24 11.63 -17.96
C ASP A 61 -6.61 10.52 -17.10
N ALA A 62 -5.29 10.53 -16.92
CA ALA A 62 -4.58 9.64 -16.02
C ALA A 62 -4.86 10.01 -14.55
N ALA A 63 -4.98 11.30 -14.23
CA ALA A 63 -5.34 11.78 -12.90
C ALA A 63 -6.74 11.33 -12.49
N ALA A 64 -7.70 11.32 -13.41
CA ALA A 64 -9.05 10.81 -13.16
C ALA A 64 -9.05 9.29 -12.93
N LYS A 65 -8.34 8.52 -13.78
CA LYS A 65 -8.19 7.06 -13.59
C LYS A 65 -7.54 6.71 -12.26
N LEU A 66 -6.58 7.51 -11.81
CA LEU A 66 -5.95 7.33 -10.50
C LEU A 66 -6.96 7.53 -9.36
N ASP A 67 -7.85 8.53 -9.46
CA ASP A 67 -8.89 8.76 -8.44
C ASP A 67 -9.92 7.61 -8.42
N ASP A 68 -10.29 7.10 -9.59
CA ASP A 68 -11.17 5.92 -9.70
C ASP A 68 -10.50 4.71 -9.03
N PHE A 69 -9.22 4.46 -9.32
CA PHE A 69 -8.47 3.35 -8.73
C PHE A 69 -8.31 3.48 -7.21
N ILE A 70 -8.05 4.69 -6.69
CA ILE A 70 -8.05 4.95 -5.24
C ILE A 70 -9.42 4.64 -4.63
N SER A 71 -10.50 5.02 -5.33
CA SER A 71 -11.87 4.74 -4.88
C SER A 71 -12.20 3.25 -4.87
N GLU A 72 -11.70 2.49 -5.84
CA GLU A 72 -11.83 1.02 -5.87
C GLU A 72 -11.08 0.37 -4.70
N LEU A 73 -9.85 0.81 -4.41
CA LEU A 73 -9.09 0.36 -3.23
C LEU A 73 -9.82 0.67 -1.92
N ALA A 74 -10.33 1.89 -1.79
CA ALA A 74 -11.19 2.28 -0.66
C ALA A 74 -12.47 1.43 -0.57
N GLY A 75 -12.99 0.99 -1.72
CA GLY A 75 -14.13 0.10 -1.86
C GLY A 75 -13.84 -1.37 -1.55
N GLY A 76 -12.59 -1.73 -1.24
CA GLY A 76 -12.18 -3.09 -0.88
C GLY A 76 -11.61 -3.91 -2.03
N LEU A 77 -11.19 -3.28 -3.14
CA LEU A 77 -10.39 -3.97 -4.16
C LEU A 77 -9.13 -4.56 -3.51
N ASN A 78 -9.02 -5.89 -3.52
CA ASN A 78 -7.84 -6.59 -3.04
C ASN A 78 -6.91 -6.91 -4.22
N LEU A 79 -5.73 -6.30 -4.24
CA LEU A 79 -4.70 -6.55 -5.24
C LEU A 79 -3.99 -7.90 -5.05
N TRP A 80 -4.11 -8.49 -3.86
CA TRP A 80 -3.52 -9.78 -3.49
C TRP A 80 -4.57 -10.88 -3.50
N SER A 81 -5.33 -10.98 -4.59
CA SER A 81 -6.26 -12.08 -4.87
C SER A 81 -5.81 -12.82 -6.12
N GLY A 82 -5.72 -14.15 -6.05
CA GLY A 82 -5.31 -14.96 -7.19
C GLY A 82 -6.37 -15.06 -8.30
N PRO A 83 -6.01 -15.65 -9.45
CA PRO A 83 -4.80 -16.44 -9.66
C PRO A 83 -3.55 -15.58 -9.80
N MET A 84 -2.47 -15.98 -9.14
CA MET A 84 -1.20 -15.27 -9.16
C MET A 84 -0.04 -16.25 -9.23
N ASN A 85 0.94 -15.97 -10.08
CA ASN A 85 2.15 -16.78 -10.23
C ASN A 85 3.38 -15.96 -9.81
N LEU A 86 4.44 -16.67 -9.41
CA LEU A 86 5.78 -16.12 -9.23
C LEU A 86 6.44 -15.86 -10.59
N GLN A 87 7.55 -15.12 -10.57
CA GLN A 87 8.31 -14.70 -11.75
C GLN A 87 8.78 -15.89 -12.60
N ASP A 88 9.00 -17.06 -11.99
CA ASP A 88 9.37 -18.29 -12.70
C ASP A 88 8.17 -19.10 -13.25
N GLY A 89 6.95 -18.60 -13.06
CA GLY A 89 5.70 -19.25 -13.46
C GLY A 89 5.13 -20.24 -12.43
N THR A 90 5.77 -20.40 -11.27
CA THR A 90 5.23 -21.21 -10.17
C THR A 90 3.94 -20.59 -9.65
N ALA A 91 2.87 -21.37 -9.53
CA ALA A 91 1.61 -20.90 -8.96
C ALA A 91 1.79 -20.48 -7.49
N TYR A 92 1.31 -19.28 -7.14
CA TYR A 92 1.46 -18.69 -5.80
C TYR A 92 0.13 -18.56 -5.05
N LEU A 93 -0.89 -18.01 -5.68
CA LEU A 93 -2.26 -17.93 -5.14
C LEU A 93 -3.23 -18.58 -6.12
N ALA A 94 -4.13 -19.43 -5.62
CA ALA A 94 -5.20 -20.01 -6.41
C ALA A 94 -6.24 -18.96 -6.83
N ASP A 95 -7.11 -19.31 -7.80
CA ASP A 95 -8.20 -18.44 -8.23
C ASP A 95 -9.12 -18.05 -7.06
N GLY A 96 -9.28 -16.74 -6.83
CA GLY A 96 -10.06 -16.20 -5.72
C GLY A 96 -9.41 -16.32 -4.33
N GLU A 97 -8.21 -16.90 -4.21
CA GLU A 97 -7.47 -16.95 -2.95
C GLU A 97 -6.89 -15.57 -2.61
N ALA A 98 -7.29 -15.01 -1.46
CA ALA A 98 -6.68 -13.80 -0.92
C ALA A 98 -5.42 -14.16 -0.12
N ALA A 99 -4.32 -13.47 -0.39
CA ALA A 99 -3.09 -13.64 0.39
C ALA A 99 -3.27 -13.18 1.83
N THR A 100 -2.59 -13.87 2.75
CA THR A 100 -2.38 -13.41 4.12
C THR A 100 -1.29 -12.34 4.18
N ASP A 101 -1.30 -11.49 5.21
CA ASP A 101 -0.25 -10.49 5.44
C ASP A 101 1.16 -11.11 5.45
N GLN A 102 1.30 -12.33 5.99
CA GLN A 102 2.59 -13.04 6.00
C GLN A 102 3.04 -13.48 4.61
N GLN A 103 2.11 -13.94 3.77
CA GLN A 103 2.41 -14.25 2.37
C GLN A 103 2.89 -13.00 1.63
N ILE A 104 2.23 -11.86 1.83
CA ILE A 104 2.63 -10.58 1.22
C ILE A 104 4.01 -10.14 1.74
N TRP A 105 4.21 -10.19 3.06
CA TRP A 105 5.44 -9.70 3.71
C TRP A 105 6.67 -10.55 3.38
N TYR A 106 6.49 -11.87 3.28
CA TYR A 106 7.55 -12.83 3.01
C TYR A 106 7.41 -13.44 1.61
N LEU A 107 7.06 -12.60 0.62
CA LEU A 107 6.96 -13.01 -0.76
C LEU A 107 8.28 -13.69 -1.20
N PRO A 108 8.24 -14.95 -1.66
CA PRO A 108 9.46 -15.73 -1.87
C PRO A 108 10.23 -15.34 -3.14
N GLN A 109 9.54 -14.72 -4.09
CA GLN A 109 10.07 -14.32 -5.39
C GLN A 109 9.24 -13.16 -5.94
N LEU A 110 9.76 -12.37 -6.87
CA LEU A 110 8.93 -11.44 -7.65
C LEU A 110 7.76 -12.16 -8.33
N LEU A 111 6.71 -11.43 -8.70
CA LEU A 111 5.54 -11.96 -9.40
C LEU A 111 5.79 -12.13 -10.90
N GLU A 112 4.96 -12.95 -11.56
CA GLU A 112 4.96 -13.09 -13.01
C GLU A 112 4.87 -11.72 -13.73
N GLY A 113 5.68 -11.54 -14.76
CA GLY A 113 5.77 -10.29 -15.53
C GLY A 113 6.74 -9.24 -14.95
N MET A 114 7.25 -9.42 -13.74
CA MET A 114 8.29 -8.57 -13.18
C MET A 114 9.68 -8.99 -13.67
N GLU A 115 10.54 -8.01 -13.96
CA GLU A 115 11.96 -8.25 -14.29
C GLU A 115 12.85 -7.87 -13.09
N GLY A 116 13.87 -8.68 -12.81
CA GLY A 116 14.77 -8.49 -11.66
C GLY A 116 15.29 -9.82 -11.11
N LEU A 117 16.25 -9.76 -10.17
CA LEU A 117 16.97 -10.95 -9.68
C LEU A 117 16.19 -11.81 -8.68
N SER A 118 15.05 -11.33 -8.16
CA SER A 118 14.26 -12.00 -7.11
C SER A 118 15.02 -12.43 -5.84
N ALA A 119 16.28 -12.04 -5.70
CA ALA A 119 17.06 -12.30 -4.50
C ALA A 119 16.59 -11.37 -3.38
N SER A 120 16.20 -11.93 -2.24
CA SER A 120 16.23 -11.19 -0.98
C SER A 120 17.70 -10.97 -0.59
N GLU A 121 18.04 -9.79 -0.06
CA GLU A 121 19.34 -9.58 0.59
C GLU A 121 19.58 -10.57 1.75
#